data_AF-A0A1J5AKH0-F1
#
_entry.id   AF-A0A1J5AKH0-F1
#
_cell.length_a   1.000
_cell.length_b   1.000
_cell.length_c   1.000
_cell.angle_alpha   90.00
_cell.angle_beta   90.00
_cell.angle_gamma   90.00
#
_symmetry.space_group_name_H-M   'P 1'
#
loop_
_entity.id
_entity.type
_entity.pdbx_description
1 polymer ?
#
loop_
_entity_poly.entity_id
_entity_poly.type
_entity_poly.pdbx_seq_one_letter_code
_entity_poly.pdbx_strand_id
1 'polypeptide(L)'
;MTPLKFQLFIRLYLDEDVQRGVAAALRGRGFDAISAHEVGRWGLSDAEQLACAAADQRALFTFDAADFLRLHRRWIESGRPHGGISVSAQGIFSIRRGGATVPALGDHGGLAPTPDY
;
A
#
# COMPACT_ATOMS: atom_id res chain seq x y z
N MET A 1 20.72 23.02 -1.61
CA MET A 1 19.59 22.58 -0.77
C MET A 1 19.34 21.10 -1.06
N THR A 2 19.72 20.22 -0.16
CA THR A 2 19.37 18.79 -0.24
C THR A 2 17.90 18.67 0.13
N PRO A 3 17.02 18.04 -0.69
CA PRO A 3 15.64 17.86 -0.30
C PRO A 3 15.60 17.05 1.01
N LEU A 4 14.81 17.51 1.99
CA LEU A 4 14.53 16.73 3.18
C LEU A 4 13.87 15.43 2.70
N LYS A 5 14.63 14.34 2.73
CA LYS A 5 14.11 13.01 2.46
C LYS A 5 13.21 12.71 3.66
N PHE A 6 11.90 12.82 3.49
CA PHE A 6 10.94 12.31 4.47
C PHE A 6 11.11 10.79 4.52
N GLN A 7 12.02 10.33 5.37
CA GLN A 7 11.96 8.94 5.81
C GLN A 7 10.82 8.87 6.81
N LEU A 8 9.74 8.19 6.42
CA LEU A 8 8.79 7.72 7.41
C LEU A 8 9.58 6.85 8.40
N PHE A 9 9.45 7.15 9.70
CA PHE A 9 10.13 6.45 10.79
C PHE A 9 9.62 5.01 10.98
N ILE A 10 8.63 4.58 10.19
CA ILE A 10 7.98 3.28 10.31
C ILE A 10 8.67 2.26 9.40
N ARG A 11 9.01 1.12 9.99
CA ARG A 11 9.53 -0.06 9.28
C ARG A 11 8.35 -1.00 9.07
N LEU A 12 8.13 -1.46 7.84
CA LEU A 12 6.95 -2.26 7.48
C LEU A 12 7.31 -3.73 7.33
N TYR A 13 6.39 -4.58 7.78
CA TYR A 13 6.29 -6.00 7.46
C TYR A 13 4.98 -6.19 6.71
N LEU A 14 5.04 -6.56 5.43
CA LEU A 14 3.86 -6.79 4.60
C LEU A 14 3.40 -8.23 4.78
N ASP A 15 2.13 -8.37 5.15
CA ASP A 15 1.43 -9.63 5.30
C ASP A 15 1.41 -10.47 4.00
N GLU A 16 1.12 -11.76 4.10
CA GLU A 16 1.24 -12.68 2.97
C GLU A 16 0.23 -12.43 1.86
N ASP A 17 -0.93 -11.86 2.16
CA ASP A 17 -1.93 -11.48 1.15
C ASP A 17 -1.55 -10.21 0.38
N VAL A 18 -0.44 -9.56 0.77
CA VAL A 18 0.09 -8.40 0.06
C VAL A 18 0.90 -8.85 -1.14
N GLN A 19 0.68 -8.18 -2.27
CA GLN A 19 1.35 -8.50 -3.53
C GLN A 19 2.88 -8.44 -3.38
N ARG A 20 3.57 -9.49 -3.86
CA ARG A 20 5.02 -9.71 -3.71
C ARG A 20 5.89 -8.51 -4.15
N GLY A 21 5.42 -7.71 -5.11
CA GLY A 21 6.15 -6.56 -5.63
C GLY A 21 6.10 -5.30 -4.75
N VAL A 22 5.18 -5.23 -3.77
CA VAL A 22 4.93 -4.00 -3.00
C VAL A 22 6.11 -3.65 -2.11
N ALA A 23 6.72 -4.64 -1.43
CA ALA A 23 7.88 -4.39 -0.57
C ALA A 23 9.06 -3.82 -1.37
N ALA A 24 9.35 -4.40 -2.53
CA ALA A 24 10.37 -3.89 -3.44
C ALA A 24 10.05 -2.47 -3.94
N ALA A 25 8.78 -2.19 -4.31
CA ALA A 25 8.36 -0.87 -4.78
C ALA A 25 8.43 0.22 -3.70
N LEU A 26 8.18 -0.13 -2.44
CA LEU A 26 8.33 0.74 -1.27
C LEU A 26 9.82 1.01 -0.99
N ARG A 27 10.67 -0.02 -1.00
CA ARG A 27 12.12 0.14 -0.85
C ARG A 27 12.71 1.02 -1.95
N GLY A 28 12.24 0.88 -3.20
CA GLY A 28 12.62 1.75 -4.31
C GLY A 28 12.27 3.24 -4.11
N ARG A 29 11.34 3.55 -3.19
CA ARG A 29 10.97 4.92 -2.78
C ARG A 29 11.64 5.37 -1.48
N GLY A 30 12.51 4.55 -0.89
CA GLY A 30 13.28 4.89 0.31
C GLY A 30 12.63 4.49 1.63
N PHE A 31 11.57 3.67 1.62
CA PHE A 31 10.97 3.10 2.83
C PHE A 31 11.67 1.80 3.26
N ASP A 32 11.69 1.51 4.56
CA ASP A 32 12.10 0.19 5.07
C ASP A 32 10.88 -0.73 5.10
N ALA A 33 10.81 -1.67 4.16
CA ALA A 33 9.74 -2.64 4.05
C ALA A 33 10.29 -4.02 3.69
N ILE A 34 9.75 -5.06 4.31
CA ILE A 34 9.92 -6.47 3.94
C ILE A 34 8.55 -7.12 3.79
N SER A 35 8.43 -8.22 3.05
CA SER A 35 7.20 -9.01 2.98
C SER A 35 7.39 -10.41 3.55
N ALA A 36 6.31 -11.02 4.06
CA ALA A 36 6.29 -12.42 4.51
C ALA A 36 6.88 -13.38 3.48
N HIS A 37 6.62 -13.12 2.19
CA HIS A 37 7.17 -13.87 1.06
C HIS A 37 8.70 -13.79 0.96
N GLU A 38 9.28 -12.61 1.16
CA GLU A 38 10.74 -12.38 1.04
C GLU A 38 11.52 -13.03 2.17
N VAL A 39 10.93 -13.09 3.37
CA VAL A 39 11.58 -13.68 4.55
C VAL A 39 11.18 -15.13 4.81
N GLY A 40 10.47 -15.77 3.87
CA GLY A 40 10.08 -17.18 3.98
C GLY A 40 9.08 -17.47 5.11
N ARG A 41 8.25 -16.49 5.46
CA ARG A 41 7.24 -16.53 6.53
C ARG A 41 5.80 -16.52 5.99
N TRP A 42 5.63 -16.93 4.73
CA TRP A 42 4.30 -17.11 4.12
C TRP A 42 3.66 -18.42 4.62
N GLY A 43 2.33 -18.48 4.64
CA GLY A 43 1.55 -19.60 5.16
C GLY A 43 1.49 -19.68 6.69
N LEU A 44 1.95 -18.63 7.39
CA LEU A 44 1.84 -18.52 8.85
C LEU A 44 0.51 -17.92 9.23
N SER A 45 -0.03 -18.28 10.39
CA SER A 45 -1.25 -17.65 10.90
C SER A 45 -1.06 -16.16 11.17
N ASP A 46 -2.14 -15.37 11.19
CA ASP A 46 -2.11 -13.93 11.51
C ASP A 46 -1.35 -13.63 12.81
N ALA A 47 -1.52 -14.50 13.81
CA ALA A 47 -0.84 -14.39 15.10
C ALA A 47 0.69 -14.52 14.97
N GLU A 48 1.14 -15.43 14.11
CA GLU A 48 2.55 -15.65 13.79
C GLU A 48 3.11 -14.56 12.87
N GLN A 49 2.33 -14.07 11.90
CA GLN A 49 2.69 -12.90 11.08
C GLN A 49 2.93 -11.68 11.97
N LEU A 50 2.00 -11.38 12.89
CA LEU A 50 2.15 -10.29 13.85
C LEU A 50 3.33 -10.52 14.80
N ALA A 51 3.59 -11.77 15.21
CA ALA A 51 4.77 -12.13 15.99
C ALA A 51 6.08 -11.85 15.26
N CYS A 52 6.16 -12.19 13.97
CA CYS A 52 7.33 -11.88 13.13
C CYS A 52 7.55 -10.37 13.01
N ALA A 53 6.48 -9.61 12.71
CA ALA A 53 6.56 -8.16 12.62
C ALA A 53 7.03 -7.53 13.96
N ALA A 54 6.47 -7.98 15.08
CA ALA A 54 6.83 -7.48 16.40
C ALA A 54 8.27 -7.82 16.79
N ALA A 55 8.76 -9.03 16.48
CA ALA A 55 10.13 -9.45 16.76
C ALA A 55 11.15 -8.51 16.09
N ASP A 56 10.85 -8.08 14.86
CA ASP A 56 11.71 -7.17 14.10
C ASP A 56 11.44 -5.68 14.36
N GLN A 57 10.55 -5.35 15.30
CA GLN A 57 10.11 -3.98 15.59
C GLN A 57 9.56 -3.27 14.35
N ARG A 58 8.75 -4.00 13.56
CA ARG A 58 8.08 -3.53 12.36
C ARG A 58 6.58 -3.42 12.61
N ALA A 59 5.95 -2.44 11.97
CA ALA A 59 4.50 -2.39 11.87
C ALA A 59 4.03 -3.37 10.78
N LEU A 60 2.98 -4.12 11.07
CA LEU A 60 2.39 -5.04 10.11
C LEU A 60 1.46 -4.28 9.17
N PHE A 61 1.55 -4.53 7.87
CA PHE A 61 0.65 -4.01 6.86
C PHE A 61 -0.16 -5.14 6.23
N THR A 62 -1.49 -5.03 6.27
CA THR A 62 -2.42 -6.07 5.80
C THR A 62 -3.64 -5.47 5.12
N PHE A 63 -4.31 -6.29 4.31
CA PHE A 63 -5.64 -6.01 3.77
C PHE A 63 -6.76 -6.61 4.64
N ASP A 64 -6.44 -7.51 5.58
CA ASP A 64 -7.40 -8.07 6.53
C ASP A 64 -7.50 -7.20 7.79
N ALA A 65 -8.30 -6.12 7.70
CA ALA A 65 -8.50 -5.24 8.83
C ALA A 65 -9.24 -5.92 9.99
N ALA A 66 -10.13 -6.88 9.70
CA ALA A 66 -11.05 -7.42 10.70
C ALA A 66 -10.33 -8.36 11.68
N ASP A 67 -9.54 -9.30 11.17
CA ASP A 67 -8.81 -10.25 12.01
C ASP A 67 -7.65 -9.61 12.73
N PHE A 68 -6.88 -8.74 12.07
CA PHE A 68 -5.77 -8.06 12.72
C PHE A 68 -6.21 -7.05 13.79
N LEU A 69 -7.40 -6.44 13.68
CA LEU A 69 -7.94 -5.61 14.76
C LEU A 69 -8.32 -6.44 15.99
N ARG A 70 -8.91 -7.63 15.80
CA ARG A 70 -9.17 -8.58 16.90
C ARG A 70 -7.86 -9.04 17.54
N LEU A 71 -6.87 -9.34 16.73
CA LEU A 71 -5.55 -9.79 17.18
C LEU A 71 -4.80 -8.70 17.95
N HIS A 72 -4.82 -7.46 17.46
CA HIS A 72 -4.29 -6.28 18.14
C HIS A 72 -4.84 -6.16 19.56
N ARG A 73 -6.18 -6.24 19.71
CA ARG A 73 -6.83 -6.15 21.02
C ARG A 73 -6.33 -7.22 21.98
N ARG A 74 -6.23 -8.48 21.53
CA ARG A 74 -5.69 -9.58 22.34
C ARG A 74 -4.23 -9.35 22.76
N TRP A 75 -3.41 -8.77 21.88
CA TRP A 75 -2.02 -8.44 22.20
C TRP A 75 -1.92 -7.35 23.27
N ILE A 76 -2.70 -6.28 23.15
CA ILE A 76 -2.73 -5.21 24.15
C ILE A 76 -3.25 -5.73 25.50
N GLU A 77 -4.33 -6.51 25.51
CA GLU A 77 -4.90 -7.12 26.71
C GLU A 77 -3.92 -8.09 27.41
N SER A 78 -3.02 -8.73 26.65
CA SER A 78 -1.96 -9.60 27.19
C SER A 78 -0.64 -8.88 27.51
N GLY A 79 -0.59 -7.54 27.40
CA GLY A 79 0.60 -6.75 27.68
C GLY A 79 1.75 -6.97 26.69
N ARG A 80 1.45 -7.50 25.49
CA ARG A 80 2.44 -7.79 24.45
C ARG A 80 2.60 -6.58 23.52
N PRO A 81 3.77 -5.93 23.46
CA PRO A 81 3.99 -4.81 22.55
C PRO A 81 4.18 -5.27 21.10
N HIS A 82 3.76 -4.45 20.14
CA HIS A 82 4.08 -4.62 18.72
C HIS A 82 4.28 -3.26 18.04
N GLY A 83 4.93 -3.25 16.87
CA GLY A 83 5.23 -2.03 16.11
C GLY A 83 4.02 -1.30 15.52
N GLY A 84 2.81 -1.87 15.63
CA GLY A 84 1.57 -1.30 15.14
C GLY A 84 1.00 -2.13 13.98
N ILE A 85 -0.23 -1.81 13.58
CA ILE A 85 -0.90 -2.43 12.44
C ILE A 85 -1.44 -1.32 11.53
N SER A 86 -1.05 -1.36 10.26
CA SER A 86 -1.55 -0.50 9.20
C SER A 86 -2.46 -1.32 8.29
N VAL A 87 -3.70 -0.87 8.13
CA VAL A 87 -4.70 -1.58 7.33
C VAL A 87 -5.03 -0.78 6.08
N SER A 88 -5.30 -1.48 4.99
CA SER A 88 -5.81 -0.89 3.75
C SER A 88 -6.98 -1.71 3.24
N ALA A 89 -7.89 -1.08 2.49
CA ALA A 89 -8.94 -1.81 1.80
C ALA A 89 -8.34 -2.54 0.59
N GLN A 90 -8.65 -3.82 0.43
CA GLN A 90 -8.31 -4.55 -0.79
C GLN A 90 -9.19 -4.01 -1.93
N GLY A 91 -8.58 -3.44 -2.96
CA GLY A 91 -9.28 -2.86 -4.11
C GLY A 91 -8.63 -3.26 -5.43
N ILE A 92 -9.44 -3.41 -6.48
CA ILE A 92 -8.94 -3.58 -7.84
C ILE A 92 -8.36 -2.24 -8.29
N PHE A 93 -7.04 -2.09 -8.24
CA PHE A 93 -6.38 -0.97 -8.89
C PHE A 93 -6.26 -1.28 -10.39
N SER A 94 -7.23 -0.83 -11.18
CA SER A 94 -7.02 -0.75 -12.63
C SER A 94 -5.93 0.29 -12.88
N ILE A 95 -4.72 -0.17 -13.20
CA ILE A 95 -3.69 0.71 -13.74
C ILE A 95 -4.18 1.13 -15.13
N ARG A 96 -4.92 2.25 -15.19
CA ARG A 96 -5.06 2.96 -16.46
C ARG A 96 -3.66 3.44 -16.85
N ARG A 97 -2.97 2.69 -17.70
CA ARG A 97 -1.83 3.22 -18.45
C ARG A 97 -2.36 4.41 -19.23
N GLY A 98 -1.93 5.62 -18.88
CA GLY A 98 -2.28 6.84 -19.59
C GLY A 98 -1.75 6.78 -21.02
N GLY A 99 -2.59 6.32 -21.95
CA GLY A 99 -2.46 6.64 -23.36
C GLY A 99 -3.13 7.99 -23.58
N ALA A 100 -2.35 9.07 -23.56
CA ALA A 100 -2.81 10.35 -24.05
C ALA A 100 -2.96 10.24 -25.58
N THR A 101 -4.15 9.90 -26.06
CA THR A 101 -4.57 10.30 -27.41
C THR A 101 -5.10 11.72 -27.31
N VAL A 102 -4.26 12.69 -27.64
CA VAL A 102 -4.70 14.02 -28.06
C VAL A 102 -5.55 13.84 -29.32
N PRO A 103 -6.82 14.31 -29.37
CA PRO A 103 -7.53 14.39 -30.63
C PRO A 103 -6.79 15.43 -31.49
N ALA A 104 -6.46 15.04 -32.72
CA ALA A 104 -5.91 15.96 -33.70
C ALA A 104 -6.89 17.14 -33.87
N LEU A 105 -6.33 18.33 -33.72
CA LEU A 105 -6.96 19.61 -34.03
C LEU A 105 -7.28 19.61 -35.54
N GLY A 106 -8.54 19.31 -35.88
CA GLY A 106 -9.08 19.46 -37.22
C GLY A 106 -9.58 20.88 -37.40
N ASP A 107 -8.72 21.74 -37.93
CA ASP A 107 -9.03 23.09 -38.37
C ASP A 107 -9.69 23.01 -39.75
N HIS A 108 -11.02 23.14 -39.84
CA HIS A 108 -11.71 23.54 -41.07
C HIS A 108 -12.92 24.39 -40.70
N GLY A 109 -12.82 25.68 -41.04
CA GLY A 109 -13.87 26.67 -40.87
C GLY A 109 -15.14 26.38 -41.68
N GLY A 110 -16.24 26.98 -41.24
CA GLY A 110 -17.49 26.95 -41.98
C GLY A 110 -18.69 27.36 -41.14
N LEU A 111 -18.94 28.67 -41.12
CA LEU A 111 -20.26 29.31 -41.00
C LEU A 111 -21.04 29.06 -39.68
N ALA A 112 -21.04 30.08 -38.82
CA ALA A 112 -22.02 30.19 -37.75
C ALA A 112 -23.44 30.33 -38.35
N PRO A 113 -24.44 29.54 -37.90
CA PRO A 113 -25.83 29.92 -38.09
C PRO A 113 -26.20 30.99 -37.06
N THR A 114 -26.75 32.10 -37.56
CA THR A 114 -27.44 33.13 -36.78
C THR A 114 -28.62 32.52 -36.00
N PRO A 115 -29.01 33.10 -34.85
CA PRO A 115 -30.17 32.63 -34.12
C PRO A 115 -31.46 33.10 -34.81
N ASP A 116 -32.31 32.14 -35.15
CA ASP A 116 -33.74 32.40 -35.36
C ASP A 116 -34.43 32.28 -33.98
N TYR A 117 -34.91 33.43 -33.49
CA TYR A 117 -35.79 33.69 -32.34
C TYR A 117 -36.02 32.60 -31.27
#